data_AF-A0A4Q5P695-F1
#
_entry.id   AF-A0A4Q5P695-F1
#
_cell.length_a   1.000
_cell.length_b   1.000
_cell.length_c   1.000
_cell.angle_alpha   90.00
_cell.angle_beta   90.00
_cell.angle_gamma   90.00
#
_symmetry.space_group_name_H-M   'P 1'
#
loop_
_entity.id
_entity.type
_entity.pdbx_description
1 polymer ?
#
loop_
_entity_poly.entity_id
_entity_poly.type
_entity_poly.pdbx_seq_one_letter_code
_entity_poly.pdbx_strand_id
1 'polypeptide(L)'
;MKRFLRLFAITIFGPTLLSSCGKEEPVEEVPAFDAKRIAAEADRGNIEPLKELNSACRSEVEKKGRRAGTCAIQDEVRRLSKPINIRF
;
A
#
# COMPACT_ATOMS: atom_id res chain seq x y z
N MET A 1 59.06 27.23 9.86
CA MET A 1 58.64 25.92 10.41
C MET A 1 57.13 25.94 10.69
N LYS A 2 56.41 24.86 10.33
CA LYS A 2 54.97 24.54 10.58
C LYS A 2 53.95 25.50 9.92
N ARG A 3 53.38 25.25 8.73
CA ARG A 3 52.44 24.18 8.27
C ARG A 3 51.22 23.99 9.19
N PHE A 4 50.07 24.54 8.79
CA PHE A 4 48.70 23.99 8.94
C PHE A 4 47.78 24.79 7.99
N LEU A 5 47.62 24.38 6.74
CA LEU A 5 46.67 23.36 6.26
C LEU A 5 45.20 23.82 6.39
N ARG A 6 44.65 24.34 5.28
CA ARG A 6 43.29 24.11 4.73
C ARG A 6 43.25 24.83 3.38
N LEU A 7 43.75 24.20 2.33
CA LEU A 7 42.93 23.51 1.32
C LEU A 7 41.75 24.37 0.87
N PHE A 8 41.94 25.09 -0.24
CA PHE A 8 41.57 24.65 -1.59
C PHE A 8 40.04 24.54 -1.70
N ALA A 9 39.35 25.52 -2.27
CA ALA A 9 39.33 25.89 -3.68
C ALA A 9 38.13 25.26 -4.41
N ILE A 10 37.61 26.05 -5.33
CA ILE A 10 36.92 25.67 -6.56
C ILE A 10 35.38 25.58 -6.53
N THR A 11 34.77 26.74 -6.83
CA THR A 11 34.04 27.04 -8.07
C THR A 11 33.14 25.99 -8.77
N ILE A 12 31.94 26.48 -9.13
CA ILE A 12 31.07 26.18 -10.31
C ILE A 12 30.11 24.97 -10.24
N PHE A 13 28.96 25.20 -10.87
CA PHE A 13 28.05 24.26 -11.54
C PHE A 13 26.83 23.84 -10.71
N GLY A 14 25.75 24.62 -10.85
CA GLY A 14 24.42 24.03 -10.79
C GLY A 14 24.21 23.10 -11.99
N PRO A 15 23.60 21.93 -11.78
CA PRO A 15 22.75 21.32 -12.76
C PRO A 15 21.29 21.60 -12.36
N THR A 16 20.62 22.31 -13.26
CA THR A 16 19.21 22.15 -13.61
C THR A 16 18.59 20.90 -12.99
N LEU A 17 17.59 21.19 -12.16
CA LEU A 17 16.62 20.26 -11.60
C LEU A 17 16.30 19.18 -12.62
N LEU A 18 16.57 17.94 -12.19
CA LEU A 18 16.10 16.73 -12.84
C LEU A 18 14.67 16.96 -13.32
N SER A 19 14.51 16.93 -14.64
CA SER A 19 13.26 16.55 -15.28
C SER A 19 12.83 15.25 -14.62
N SER A 20 11.97 15.38 -13.60
CA SER A 20 11.24 14.26 -13.05
C SER A 20 10.32 13.83 -14.17
N CYS A 21 10.81 12.83 -14.90
CA CYS A 21 10.00 11.92 -15.68
C CYS A 21 9.06 11.25 -14.67
N GLY A 22 8.02 11.99 -14.29
CA GLY A 22 6.91 11.49 -13.53
C GLY A 22 6.18 10.55 -14.45
N LYS A 23 6.64 9.29 -14.47
CA LYS A 23 5.81 8.15 -14.81
C LYS A 23 4.45 8.44 -14.19
N GLU A 24 3.46 8.71 -15.03
CA GLU A 24 2.08 8.50 -14.67
C GLU A 24 2.01 7.02 -14.31
N GLU A 25 2.15 6.75 -13.01
CA GLU A 25 1.86 5.46 -12.44
C GLU A 25 0.42 5.18 -12.88
N PRO A 26 0.15 4.11 -13.65
CA PRO A 26 -1.22 3.75 -13.93
C PRO A 26 -1.88 3.60 -12.58
N VAL A 27 -2.91 4.41 -12.34
CA VAL A 27 -3.79 4.26 -11.18
C VAL A 27 -4.29 2.84 -11.29
N GLU A 28 -3.61 1.92 -10.59
CA GLU A 28 -3.97 0.51 -10.51
C GLU A 28 -5.43 0.55 -10.09
N GLU A 29 -6.31 0.22 -11.03
CA GLU A 29 -7.75 0.11 -10.80
C GLU A 29 -7.88 -0.84 -9.61
N VAL A 30 -8.05 -0.25 -8.43
CA VAL A 30 -8.29 -1.01 -7.20
C VAL A 30 -9.49 -1.87 -7.56
N PRO A 31 -9.35 -3.22 -7.59
CA PRO A 31 -10.48 -4.07 -7.93
C PRO A 31 -11.62 -3.61 -7.04
N ALA A 32 -12.76 -3.26 -7.62
CA ALA A 32 -13.89 -2.76 -6.85
C ALA A 32 -14.44 -3.92 -6.00
N PHE A 33 -13.78 -4.19 -4.88
CA PHE A 33 -14.13 -5.24 -3.95
C PHE A 33 -15.41 -4.81 -3.24
N ASP A 34 -16.52 -5.47 -3.57
CA ASP A 34 -17.79 -5.27 -2.85
C ASP A 34 -17.75 -6.02 -1.52
N ALA A 35 -17.60 -5.27 -0.42
CA ALA A 35 -17.56 -5.81 0.94
C ALA A 35 -18.78 -6.68 1.28
N LYS A 36 -19.98 -6.29 0.82
CA LYS A 36 -21.21 -7.03 1.12
C LYS A 36 -21.24 -8.36 0.39
N ARG A 37 -20.84 -8.37 -0.88
CA ARG A 37 -20.74 -9.60 -1.68
C ARG A 37 -19.71 -10.55 -1.06
N ILE A 38 -18.53 -10.05 -0.71
CA ILE A 38 -17.45 -10.86 -0.13
C ILE A 38 -17.87 -11.42 1.23
N ALA A 39 -18.51 -10.61 2.08
CA ALA A 39 -19.05 -11.09 3.35
C ALA A 39 -20.12 -12.18 3.14
N ALA A 40 -21.02 -12.02 2.18
CA ALA A 40 -22.06 -13.01 1.89
C ALA A 40 -21.52 -14.31 1.26
N GLU A 41 -20.44 -14.24 0.46
CA GLU A 41 -19.71 -15.41 -0.03
C GLU A 41 -18.99 -16.12 1.11
N ALA A 42 -18.31 -15.37 1.99
CA ALA A 42 -17.63 -15.92 3.16
C ALA A 42 -18.61 -16.58 4.14
N ASP A 43 -19.78 -15.98 4.38
CA ASP A 43 -20.86 -16.55 5.18
C ASP A 43 -21.43 -17.85 4.58
N ARG A 44 -21.32 -18.03 3.25
CA ARG A 44 -21.69 -19.26 2.54
C ARG A 44 -20.56 -20.30 2.52
N GLY A 45 -19.41 -20.00 3.13
CA GLY A 45 -18.22 -20.86 3.15
C GLY A 45 -17.29 -20.68 1.96
N ASN A 46 -17.56 -19.74 1.04
CA ASN A 46 -16.66 -19.40 -0.06
C ASN A 46 -15.64 -18.34 0.39
N ILE A 47 -14.41 -18.80 0.68
CA ILE A 47 -13.34 -17.96 1.22
C ILE A 47 -12.46 -17.34 0.11
N GLU A 48 -12.63 -17.72 -1.17
CA GLU A 48 -11.77 -17.24 -2.26
C GLU A 48 -11.78 -15.71 -2.42
N PRO A 49 -12.94 -15.02 -2.45
CA PRO A 49 -12.97 -13.57 -2.59
C PRO A 49 -12.32 -12.85 -1.40
N LEU A 50 -12.39 -13.45 -0.21
CA LEU A 50 -11.75 -12.91 0.98
C LEU A 50 -10.22 -13.06 0.91
N LYS A 51 -9.72 -14.16 0.32
CA LYS A 51 -8.27 -14.35 0.09
C LYS A 51 -7.73 -13.35 -0.92
N GLU A 52 -8.45 -13.11 -2.01
CA GLU A 52 -8.08 -12.10 -3.02
C GLU A 52 -8.01 -10.70 -2.39
N LEU A 53 -9.03 -10.33 -1.61
CA LEU A 53 -9.06 -9.05 -0.88
C LEU A 53 -7.88 -8.91 0.10
N ASN A 54 -7.56 -9.99 0.82
CA ASN A 54 -6.45 -9.99 1.77
C ASN A 54 -5.09 -9.89 1.05
N SER A 55 -4.93 -10.57 -0.09
CA SER A 55 -3.73 -10.46 -0.94
C SER A 55 -3.57 -9.03 -1.46
N ALA A 56 -4.65 -8.43 -1.96
CA ALA A 56 -4.64 -7.06 -2.46
C ALA A 56 -4.35 -6.03 -1.36
N CYS A 57 -4.88 -6.21 -0.14
CA CYS A 57 -4.49 -5.39 1.02
C CYS A 57 -3.00 -5.55 1.36
N ARG A 58 -2.44 -6.77 1.33
CA ARG A 58 -1.00 -6.98 1.57
C ARG A 58 -0.16 -6.29 0.50
N SER A 59 -0.50 -6.44 -0.77
CA SER A 59 0.17 -5.74 -1.87
C SER A 59 0.07 -4.21 -1.75
N GLU A 60 -1.08 -3.68 -1.31
CA GLU A 60 -1.23 -2.24 -1.06
C GLU A 60 -0.32 -1.76 0.08
N VAL A 61 -0.21 -2.52 1.17
CA VAL A 61 0.69 -2.18 2.29
C VAL A 61 2.15 -2.29 1.86
N GLU A 62 2.52 -3.30 1.08
CA GLU A 62 3.88 -3.46 0.56
C GLU A 62 4.27 -2.30 -0.37
N LYS A 63 3.35 -1.84 -1.23
CA LYS A 63 3.60 -0.73 -2.17
C LYS A 63 3.56 0.64 -1.50
N LYS A 64 2.56 0.89 -0.65
CA LYS A 64 2.28 2.23 -0.08
C LYS A 64 2.83 2.42 1.34
N GLY A 65 3.30 1.35 1.99
CA GLY A 65 3.74 1.35 3.38
C GLY A 65 2.62 1.56 4.41
N ARG A 66 1.35 1.55 3.99
CA ARG A 66 0.20 1.84 4.86
C ARG A 66 -1.05 1.09 4.42
N ARG A 67 -1.92 0.77 5.40
CA ARG A 67 -3.26 0.24 5.14
C ARG A 67 -4.14 1.37 4.60
N ALA A 68 -4.69 1.20 3.40
CA ALA A 68 -5.59 2.18 2.79
C ALA A 68 -6.80 1.48 2.18
N GLY A 69 -7.13 1.72 0.91
CA GLY A 69 -8.46 1.44 0.34
C GLY A 69 -8.88 -0.02 0.46
N THR A 70 -8.01 -0.94 0.07
CA THR A 70 -8.30 -2.39 0.04
C THR A 70 -8.38 -2.97 1.45
N CYS A 71 -7.50 -2.50 2.34
CA CYS A 71 -7.52 -2.90 3.74
C CYS A 71 -8.74 -2.37 4.49
N ALA A 72 -9.26 -1.19 4.11
CA ALA A 72 -10.50 -0.65 4.68
C ALA A 72 -11.72 -1.50 4.29
N ILE A 73 -11.75 -2.00 3.05
CA ILE A 73 -12.79 -2.95 2.59
C ILE A 73 -12.69 -4.26 3.37
N GLN A 74 -11.47 -4.75 3.66
CA GLN A 74 -11.28 -5.94 4.50
C GLN A 74 -11.82 -5.75 5.92
N ASP A 75 -11.59 -4.57 6.52
CA ASP A 75 -12.13 -4.23 7.83
C ASP A 75 -13.68 -4.12 7.78
N GLU A 76 -14.25 -3.63 6.67
CA GLU A 76 -15.70 -3.60 6.46
C GLU A 76 -16.30 -5.00 6.30
N VAL A 77 -15.67 -5.89 5.53
CA VAL A 77 -16.09 -7.30 5.42
C VAL A 77 -16.13 -7.94 6.80
N ARG A 78 -15.08 -7.74 7.62
CA ARG A 78 -15.04 -8.28 8.99
C ARG A 78 -16.17 -7.74 9.87
N ARG A 79 -16.59 -6.49 9.66
CA ARG A 79 -17.74 -5.90 10.37
C ARG A 79 -19.08 -6.51 9.92
N LEU A 80 -19.19 -6.88 8.66
CA LEU A 80 -20.40 -7.48 8.08
C LEU A 80 -20.51 -8.98 8.36
N SER A 81 -19.39 -9.68 8.45
CA SER A 81 -19.34 -11.11 8.75
C SER A 81 -19.88 -11.39 10.15
N LYS A 82 -20.66 -12.48 10.28
CA LYS A 82 -21.21 -12.87 11.57
C LYS A 82 -20.07 -13.27 12.53
N PRO A 83 -20.10 -12.82 13.80
CA PRO A 83 -19.11 -13.27 14.77
C PRO A 83 -19.22 -14.78 14.95
N ILE A 84 -18.10 -15.48 14.80
CA ILE A 84 -18.02 -16.90 15.10
C ILE A 84 -18.18 -17.03 16.62
N ASN A 85 -19.34 -17.49 17.07
CA ASN A 85 -19.61 -17.71 18.48
C ASN A 85 -18.88 -18.99 18.92
N ILE A 86 -17.60 -18.85 19.24
CA ILE A 86 -16.80 -19.95 19.81
C ILE A 86 -17.14 -20.00 21.30
N ARG A 87 -18.04 -20.91 21.68
CA ARG A 87 -18.24 -21.28 23.08
C ARG A 87 -17.15 -22.27 23.46
N PHE A 88 -16.34 -21.90 24.45
CA PHE A 88 -15.39 -22.78 25.13
C PHE A 88 -16.09 -23.59 26.21
#